data_AF-A0A2H5V630-F1
#
_entry.id   AF-A0A2H5V630-F1
#
_cell.length_a   1.000
_cell.length_b   1.000
_cell.length_c   1.000
_cell.angle_alpha   90.00
_cell.angle_beta   90.00
_cell.angle_gamma   90.00
#
_symmetry.space_group_name_H-M   'P 1'
#
loop_
_entity.id
_entity.type
_entity.pdbx_description
1 polymer ?
#
loop_
_entity_poly.entity_id
_entity_poly.type
_entity_poly.pdbx_seq_one_letter_code
_entity_poly.pdbx_strand_id
1 'polypeptide(L)'
;MKEEFDQVMYPPLGDYTVIKIPIIPYPLTVLRRVRRTLTGEKLEKHAANLPDEVLNGLQASGLIRITSKGTVYATDLGRKVYDLLKWLES
;
A
#
# COMPACT_ATOMS: atom_id res chain seq x y z
N MET A 1 -21.50 27.32 24.79
CA MET A 1 -20.52 26.59 25.63
C MET A 1 -20.89 25.14 25.94
N LYS A 2 -22.05 24.82 26.54
CA LYS A 2 -22.37 23.41 26.86
C LYS A 2 -22.69 22.57 25.60
N GLU A 3 -23.50 23.14 24.70
CA GLU A 3 -23.94 22.48 23.46
C GLU A 3 -22.82 22.23 22.45
N GLU A 4 -21.85 23.14 22.35
CA GLU A 4 -20.69 23.00 21.46
C GLU A 4 -19.75 21.88 21.93
N PHE A 5 -19.67 21.66 23.24
CA PHE A 5 -18.87 20.59 23.82
C PHE A 5 -19.53 19.23 23.63
N ASP A 6 -20.86 19.17 23.77
CA ASP A 6 -21.63 17.94 23.60
C ASP A 6 -21.52 17.39 22.17
N GLN A 7 -21.46 18.25 21.14
CA GLN A 7 -21.28 17.82 19.75
C GLN A 7 -19.89 17.23 19.46
N VAL A 8 -18.84 17.71 20.16
CA VAL A 8 -17.48 17.17 20.01
C VAL A 8 -17.34 15.84 20.77
N MET A 9 -17.94 15.74 21.96
CA MET A 9 -17.85 14.56 22.81
C MET A 9 -18.78 13.43 22.36
N TYR A 10 -19.90 13.77 21.70
CA TYR A 10 -20.92 12.83 21.23
C TYR A 10 -21.33 13.14 19.78
N PRO A 11 -20.42 12.98 18.81
CA PRO A 11 -20.75 13.22 17.42
C PRO A 11 -21.89 12.28 16.96
N PRO A 12 -22.79 12.73 16.08
CA PRO A 12 -23.83 11.89 15.48
C PRO A 12 -23.19 10.65 14.84
N LEU A 13 -23.86 9.49 14.92
CA LEU A 13 -23.33 8.23 14.40
C LEU A 13 -22.89 8.29 12.92
N GLY A 14 -23.46 9.21 12.13
CA GLY A 14 -23.07 9.48 10.74
C GLY A 14 -21.73 10.18 10.55
N ASP A 15 -21.21 10.84 11.59
CA ASP A 15 -19.94 11.58 11.59
C ASP A 15 -18.79 10.77 12.22
N TYR A 16 -19.03 9.51 12.59
CA TYR A 16 -17.97 8.58 12.99
C TYR A 16 -17.05 8.30 11.80
N THR A 17 -16.02 9.12 11.67
CA THR A 17 -14.92 8.86 10.75
C THR A 17 -14.11 7.72 11.33
N VAL A 18 -14.36 6.49 10.88
CA VAL A 18 -13.49 5.35 11.18
C VAL A 18 -12.18 5.59 10.45
N ILE A 19 -11.22 6.20 11.14
CA ILE A 19 -9.84 6.28 10.67
C ILE A 19 -9.28 4.87 10.81
N LYS A 20 -9.29 4.11 9.71
CA LYS A 20 -8.53 2.87 9.62
C LYS A 20 -7.05 3.23 9.70
N ILE A 21 -6.50 3.20 10.91
CA ILE A 21 -5.07 3.31 11.12
C ILE A 21 -4.44 2.08 10.43
N PRO A 22 -3.63 2.26 9.37
CA PRO A 22 -2.99 1.13 8.72
C PRO A 22 -2.08 0.44 9.72
N ILE A 23 -2.29 -0.85 9.94
CA ILE A 23 -1.43 -1.65 10.80
C ILE A 23 -0.06 -1.73 10.12
N ILE A 24 0.93 -1.03 10.67
CA ILE A 24 2.34 -1.22 10.37
C ILE A 24 2.89 -2.11 11.50
N PRO A 25 3.57 -3.24 11.19
CA PRO A 25 4.15 -3.58 9.91
C PRO A 25 3.27 -4.50 9.06
N TYR A 26 3.27 -4.27 7.74
CA TYR A 26 2.88 -5.31 6.78
C TYR A 26 3.65 -6.59 7.12
N PRO A 27 3.01 -7.78 7.05
CA PRO A 27 3.70 -9.03 7.31
C PRO A 27 4.99 -9.11 6.49
N LEU A 28 6.08 -9.59 7.10
CA LEU A 28 7.40 -9.66 6.45
C LEU A 28 7.33 -10.38 5.09
N THR A 29 6.44 -11.37 4.99
CA THR A 29 6.14 -12.09 3.75
C THR A 29 5.58 -11.19 2.65
N VAL A 30 4.69 -10.26 2.99
CA VAL A 30 4.13 -9.27 2.07
C VAL A 30 5.22 -8.29 1.65
N LEU A 31 6.00 -7.76 2.59
CA LEU A 31 7.10 -6.84 2.28
C LEU A 31 8.15 -7.46 1.35
N ARG A 32 8.51 -8.74 1.56
CA ARG A 32 9.40 -9.48 0.67
C ARG A 32 8.82 -9.63 -0.74
N ARG A 33 7.51 -9.84 -0.86
CA ARG A 33 6.82 -9.91 -2.17
C ARG A 33 6.78 -8.55 -2.85
N VAL A 34 6.44 -7.48 -2.11
CA VAL A 34 6.51 -6.09 -2.61
C VAL A 34 7.91 -5.78 -3.12
N ARG A 35 8.96 -6.11 -2.34
CA ARG A 35 10.34 -5.93 -2.76
C ARG A 35 10.62 -6.65 -4.08
N ARG A 36 10.17 -7.89 -4.25
CA ARG A 36 10.31 -8.64 -5.51
C ARG A 36 9.54 -8.00 -6.67
N THR A 37 8.39 -7.39 -6.43
CA THR A 37 7.65 -6.65 -7.47
C THR A 37 8.37 -5.38 -7.91
N LEU A 38 9.21 -4.81 -7.03
CA LEU A 38 9.95 -3.57 -7.26
C LEU A 38 11.36 -3.76 -7.84
N THR A 39 11.85 -5.00 -8.03
CA THR A 39 13.19 -5.30 -8.60
C THR A 39 13.36 -4.77 -10.03
N GLY A 40 12.26 -4.44 -10.72
CA GLY A 40 12.26 -3.93 -12.09
C GLY A 40 12.14 -5.01 -13.17
N GLU A 41 12.03 -6.29 -12.77
CA GLU A 41 11.68 -7.38 -13.67
C GLU A 41 10.22 -7.26 -14.12
N LYS A 42 9.95 -7.62 -15.37
CA LYS A 42 8.57 -7.70 -15.87
C LYS A 42 7.89 -8.89 -15.21
N LEU A 43 6.85 -8.63 -14.43
CA LEU A 43 6.07 -9.65 -13.74
C LEU A 43 4.64 -9.62 -14.23
N GLU A 44 4.03 -10.79 -14.44
CA GLU A 44 2.58 -10.85 -14.57
C GLU A 44 1.93 -10.57 -13.22
N LYS A 45 0.74 -9.95 -13.22
CA LYS A 45 0.00 -9.61 -11.99
C LYS A 45 -0.17 -10.81 -11.06
N HIS A 46 -0.45 -11.99 -11.62
CA HIS A 46 -0.58 -13.23 -10.85
C HIS A 46 0.75 -13.72 -10.27
N ALA A 47 1.87 -13.48 -10.95
CA ALA A 47 3.21 -13.86 -10.49
C ALA A 47 3.70 -12.98 -9.32
N ALA A 48 3.15 -11.77 -9.14
CA ALA A 48 3.46 -10.92 -8.00
C ALA A 48 3.01 -11.53 -6.66
N ASN A 49 2.02 -12.45 -6.68
CA ASN A 49 1.49 -13.14 -5.50
C ASN A 49 1.11 -12.16 -4.37
N LEU A 50 0.63 -10.97 -4.73
CA LEU A 50 0.19 -9.93 -3.82
C LEU A 50 -1.34 -9.82 -3.91
N PRO A 51 -2.03 -9.52 -2.79
CA PRO A 51 -3.45 -9.16 -2.84
C PRO A 51 -3.68 -7.98 -3.78
N ASP A 52 -4.80 -7.96 -4.47
CA ASP A 52 -5.17 -6.89 -5.40
C ASP A 52 -5.15 -5.51 -4.73
N GLU A 53 -5.59 -5.42 -3.47
CA GLU A 53 -5.55 -4.19 -2.68
C GLU A 53 -4.12 -3.63 -2.53
N VAL A 54 -3.14 -4.50 -2.33
CA VAL A 54 -1.72 -4.10 -2.21
C VAL A 54 -1.20 -3.64 -3.57
N LEU A 55 -1.51 -4.37 -4.65
CA LEU A 55 -1.12 -3.96 -6.01
C LEU A 55 -1.74 -2.63 -6.41
N ASN A 56 -3.02 -2.43 -6.09
CA ASN A 56 -3.72 -1.17 -6.35
C ASN A 56 -3.11 -0.03 -5.52
N GLY A 57 -2.74 -0.29 -4.26
CA GLY A 57 -2.02 0.69 -3.44
C GLY A 57 -0.64 1.06 -3.97
N LEU A 58 0.13 0.07 -4.45
CA LEU A 58 1.43 0.30 -5.10
C LEU A 58 1.28 1.08 -6.42
N GLN A 59 0.21 0.82 -7.18
CA GLN A 59 -0.07 1.56 -8.41
C GLN A 59 -0.52 3.00 -8.11
N ALA A 60 -1.43 3.18 -7.15
CA ALA A 60 -1.93 4.49 -6.73
C ALA A 60 -0.83 5.38 -6.13
N SER A 61 0.15 4.79 -5.44
CA SER A 61 1.34 5.49 -4.94
C SER A 61 2.41 5.75 -6.02
N GLY A 62 2.20 5.29 -7.25
CA GLY A 62 3.12 5.49 -8.36
C GLY A 62 4.40 4.65 -8.29
N LEU A 63 4.45 3.64 -7.43
CA LEU A 63 5.60 2.72 -7.29
C LEU A 63 5.65 1.69 -8.42
N ILE A 64 4.49 1.29 -8.93
CA ILE A 64 4.37 0.37 -10.06
C ILE A 64 3.42 0.92 -11.13
N ARG A 65 3.53 0.39 -12.33
CA ARG A 65 2.54 0.50 -13.40
C ARG A 65 2.02 -0.88 -13.74
N ILE A 66 0.72 -0.96 -13.98
CA ILE A 66 0.05 -2.18 -14.46
C ILE A 66 -0.50 -1.86 -15.85
N THR A 67 -0.10 -2.62 -16.87
CA THR A 67 -0.67 -2.45 -18.22
C THR A 67 -2.04 -3.10 -18.34
N SER A 68 -2.77 -2.77 -19.40
CA SER A 68 -4.04 -3.40 -19.76
C SER A 68 -3.97 -4.93 -19.91
N LYS A 69 -2.77 -5.47 -20.24
CA LYS A 69 -2.51 -6.91 -20.30
C LYS A 69 -2.18 -7.55 -18.94
N GLY A 70 -2.20 -6.78 -17.85
CA GLY A 70 -1.89 -7.27 -16.51
C GLY A 70 -0.39 -7.45 -16.23
N THR A 71 0.50 -6.85 -17.02
CA THR A 71 1.93 -6.86 -16.72
C THR A 71 2.27 -5.72 -15.77
N VAL A 72 3.05 -6.02 -14.75
CA VAL A 72 3.51 -5.13 -13.69
C VAL A 72 4.96 -4.71 -13.95
N TYR A 73 5.23 -3.41 -13.80
CA TYR A 73 6.57 -2.82 -13.94
C TYR A 73 6.82 -1.84 -12.79
N ALA A 74 8.01 -1.88 -12.21
CA ALA A 74 8.44 -0.87 -11.25
C ALA A 74 8.73 0.48 -11.95
N THR A 75 8.33 1.58 -11.34
CA THR A 75 8.73 2.93 -11.75
C THR A 75 10.09 3.29 -11.16
N ASP A 76 10.65 4.45 -11.53
CA ASP A 76 11.89 4.96 -10.91
C ASP A 76 11.72 5.18 -9.40
N LEU A 77 10.54 5.64 -8.97
CA LEU A 77 10.19 5.74 -7.55
C LEU A 77 10.15 4.36 -6.90
N GLY A 78 9.52 3.38 -7.57
CA GLY A 78 9.50 1.99 -7.13
C GLY A 78 10.89 1.39 -6.93
N ARG A 79 11.83 1.69 -7.83
CA ARG A 79 13.23 1.25 -7.73
C ARG A 79 13.97 1.89 -6.54
N LYS A 80 13.73 3.17 -6.27
CA LYS A 80 14.27 3.82 -5.06
C LYS A 80 13.76 3.17 -3.77
N VAL A 81 12.46 2.83 -3.75
CA VAL A 81 11.87 2.10 -2.61
C VAL A 81 12.43 0.68 -2.52
N TYR A 82 12.66 0.00 -3.63
CA TYR A 82 13.36 -1.28 -3.65
C TYR A 82 14.73 -1.19 -2.97
N ASP A 83 15.52 -0.15 -3.27
CA ASP A 83 16.83 0.06 -2.66
C ASP A 83 16.73 0.25 -1.12
N LEU A 84 15.71 0.97 -0.65
CA LEU A 84 15.41 1.12 0.79
C LEU A 84 15.01 -0.19 1.46
N LEU A 85 14.44 -1.13 0.69
CA LEU A 85 13.95 -2.42 1.18
C LEU A 85 14.99 -3.55 1.05
N LYS A 86 16.21 -3.26 0.58
CA LYS A 86 17.27 -4.27 0.41
C LYS A 86 17.58 -5.03 1.70
N TRP A 87 17.54 -4.37 2.85
CA TRP A 87 17.85 -4.96 4.16
C TRP A 87 16.89 -6.09 4.59
N LEU A 88 15.72 -6.24 3.95
CA LEU A 88 14.75 -7.31 4.24
C LEU A 88 15.22 -8.72 3.83
N GLU A 89 16.46 -8.83 3.37
CA GLU A 89 17.14 -10.08 3.02
C GLU A 89 17.79 -10.79 4.23
N SER A 90 17.98 -10.07 5.35
CA SER A 90 18.49 -10.63 6.62
C SER A 90 17.40 -11.34 7.43
#